data_AF-A0A2A9M6Y0-F1
#
_entry.id   AF-A0A2A9M6Y0-F1
#
_cell.length_a   1.000
_cell.length_b   1.000
_cell.length_c   1.000
_cell.angle_alpha   90.00
_cell.angle_beta   90.00
_cell.angle_gamma   90.00
#
_symmetry.space_group_name_H-M   'P 1'
#
loop_
_entity.id
_entity.type
_entity.pdbx_description
1 polymer ?
#
loop_
_entity_poly.entity_id
_entity_poly.type
_entity_poly.pdbx_seq_one_letter_code
_entity_poly.pdbx_strand_id
1 'polypeptide(L)'
;MAARNPGPVLNPPPIGFPSFNRRCQRDWLARRAFAENEVNGRVYKNVYQNLGFKGPIPMLNKVGQYRIRMRCISGGYSRGIFRFTRMARMGMLQLVREGWLKKYGYRPALFR
;
A
#
# COMPACT_ATOMS: atom_id res chain seq x y z
N MET A 1 -9.39 35.96 26.46
CA MET A 1 -8.71 35.01 25.55
C MET A 1 -9.36 35.12 24.18
N ALA A 2 -8.71 35.80 23.22
CA ALA A 2 -9.20 35.83 21.85
C ALA A 2 -9.03 34.42 21.26
N ALA A 3 -10.14 33.78 20.87
CA ALA A 3 -10.11 32.53 20.13
C ALA A 3 -9.35 32.78 18.83
N ARG A 4 -8.15 32.17 18.70
CA ARG A 4 -7.40 32.20 17.45
C ARG A 4 -8.31 31.63 16.37
N ASN A 5 -8.69 32.45 15.39
CA ASN A 5 -9.48 32.02 14.25
C ASN A 5 -8.79 30.77 13.67
N PRO A 6 -9.40 29.56 13.74
CA PRO A 6 -8.77 28.38 13.19
C PRO A 6 -8.59 28.69 11.71
N GLY A 7 -7.34 28.77 11.26
CA GLY A 7 -7.02 29.09 9.88
C GLY A 7 -7.80 28.18 8.92
N PRO A 8 -7.92 28.55 7.64
CA PRO A 8 -8.77 27.86 6.68
C PRO A 8 -8.59 26.33 6.78
N VAL A 9 -9.65 25.65 7.21
CA VAL A 9 -9.68 24.20 7.28
C VAL A 9 -9.79 23.72 5.84
N LEU A 10 -8.69 23.17 5.31
CA LEU A 10 -8.75 22.49 4.02
C LEU A 10 -9.75 21.35 4.14
N ASN A 11 -10.73 21.33 3.23
CA ASN A 11 -11.65 20.20 3.13
C ASN A 11 -10.81 18.92 2.99
N PRO A 12 -11.16 17.85 3.73
CA PRO A 12 -10.47 16.58 3.58
C PRO A 12 -10.53 16.15 2.10
N PRO A 13 -9.44 15.61 1.54
CA PRO A 13 -9.42 15.20 0.15
C PRO A 13 -10.53 14.17 -0.10
N PRO A 14 -11.18 14.19 -1.28
CA PRO A 14 -12.24 13.25 -1.59
C PRO A 14 -11.75 11.81 -1.46
N ILE A 15 -12.65 10.91 -1.09
CA ILE A 15 -12.29 9.49 -0.90
C ILE A 15 -11.82 8.87 -2.20
N GLY A 16 -10.71 8.13 -2.11
CA GLY A 16 -10.02 7.58 -3.26
C GLY A 16 -9.05 8.55 -3.93
N PHE A 17 -9.03 9.84 -3.55
CA PHE A 17 -7.95 10.73 -3.97
C PHE A 17 -6.64 10.23 -3.34
N PRO A 18 -5.60 9.96 -4.14
CA PRO A 18 -4.33 9.50 -3.61
C PRO A 18 -3.76 10.61 -2.73
N SER A 19 -3.82 10.41 -1.41
CA SER A 19 -3.13 11.33 -0.53
C SER A 19 -1.63 11.16 -0.78
N PHE A 20 -0.89 12.26 -0.83
CA PHE A 20 0.56 12.25 -0.85
C PHE A 20 1.09 11.79 0.51
N ASN A 21 0.88 10.50 0.81
CA ASN A 21 1.38 9.89 2.02
C ASN A 21 2.80 9.39 1.77
N ARG A 22 3.76 9.91 2.53
CA ARG A 22 5.18 9.51 2.46
C ARG A 22 5.36 7.98 2.57
N ARG A 23 4.48 7.28 3.30
CA ARG A 23 4.51 5.81 3.42
C ARG A 23 4.11 5.11 2.13
N CYS A 24 3.13 5.65 1.39
CA CYS A 24 2.74 5.18 0.07
C CYS A 24 3.84 5.45 -0.95
N GLN A 25 4.44 6.64 -0.92
CA GLN A 25 5.56 6.98 -1.79
C GLN A 25 6.75 6.03 -1.60
N ARG A 26 7.12 5.74 -0.35
CA ARG A 26 8.18 4.75 -0.04
C ARG A 26 7.83 3.34 -0.54
N ASP A 27 6.57 2.92 -0.41
CA ASP A 27 6.11 1.63 -0.93
C ASP A 27 6.15 1.58 -2.46
N TRP A 28 5.76 2.67 -3.13
CA TRP A 28 5.82 2.80 -4.58
C TRP A 28 7.26 2.68 -5.11
N LEU A 29 8.21 3.38 -4.48
CA LEU A 29 9.64 3.25 -4.82
C LEU A 29 10.14 1.82 -4.61
N ALA A 30 9.73 1.15 -3.52
CA ALA A 30 10.10 -0.24 -3.28
C ALA A 30 9.52 -1.19 -4.33
N ARG A 31 8.27 -0.98 -4.77
CA ARG A 31 7.65 -1.76 -5.87
C ARG A 31 8.40 -1.58 -7.18
N ARG A 32 8.79 -0.35 -7.51
CA ARG A 32 9.57 -0.05 -8.71
C ARG A 32 10.95 -0.72 -8.67
N ALA A 33 11.66 -0.56 -7.56
CA ALA A 33 12.97 -1.19 -7.37
C ALA A 33 12.91 -2.72 -7.45
N PHE A 34 11.87 -3.33 -6.89
CA PHE A 34 11.62 -4.77 -7.02
C PHE A 34 11.32 -5.16 -8.48
N ALA A 35 10.45 -4.43 -9.18
CA ALA A 35 10.11 -4.74 -10.57
C ALA A 35 11.35 -4.70 -11.50
N GLU A 36 12.24 -3.73 -11.28
CA GLU A 36 13.47 -3.59 -12.06
C GLU A 36 14.52 -4.68 -11.73
N ASN A 37 14.52 -5.21 -10.50
CA ASN A 37 15.60 -6.09 -10.00
C ASN A 37 15.13 -7.47 -9.53
N GLU A 38 13.90 -7.87 -9.87
CA GLU A 38 13.30 -9.11 -9.37
C GLU A 38 14.16 -10.33 -9.77
N VAL A 39 14.52 -10.40 -11.06
CA VAL A 39 15.30 -11.52 -11.61
C VAL A 39 16.65 -11.61 -10.91
N ASN A 40 17.37 -10.49 -10.81
CA ASN A 40 18.65 -10.43 -10.12
C ASN A 40 18.52 -10.92 -8.66
N GLY A 41 17.52 -10.44 -7.93
CA GLY A 41 17.26 -10.87 -6.56
C GLY A 41 17.03 -12.38 -6.42
N ARG A 42 16.32 -13.00 -7.38
CA ARG A 42 16.11 -14.46 -7.41
C ARG A 42 17.39 -15.22 -7.73
N VAL A 43 18.17 -14.76 -8.71
CA VAL A 43 19.45 -15.36 -9.09
C VAL A 43 20.43 -15.35 -7.90
N TYR A 44 20.62 -14.18 -7.27
CA TYR A 44 21.45 -14.09 -6.07
C TYR A 44 20.96 -15.04 -4.98
N LYS A 45 19.66 -15.03 -4.67
CA LYS A 45 19.12 -15.93 -3.66
C LYS A 45 19.45 -17.39 -3.93
N ASN A 46 19.31 -17.84 -5.18
CA ASN A 46 19.62 -19.21 -5.58
C ASN A 46 21.13 -19.51 -5.43
N VAL A 47 22.01 -18.63 -5.94
CA VAL A 47 23.47 -18.79 -5.83
C VAL A 47 23.92 -18.86 -4.36
N TYR A 48 23.47 -17.92 -3.52
CA TYR A 48 23.83 -17.91 -2.10
C TYR A 48 23.33 -19.17 -1.37
N GLN A 49 22.12 -19.65 -1.69
CA GLN A 49 21.59 -20.89 -1.11
C GLN A 49 22.43 -22.11 -1.52
N ASN A 50 22.84 -22.20 -2.79
CA ASN A 50 23.69 -23.30 -3.27
C ASN A 50 25.11 -23.28 -2.67
N LEU A 51 25.62 -22.09 -2.34
CA LEU A 51 26.88 -21.92 -1.62
C LEU A 51 26.75 -22.19 -0.10
N GLY A 52 25.58 -22.62 0.38
CA GLY A 52 25.34 -22.94 1.79
C GLY A 52 25.17 -21.71 2.69
N PHE A 53 25.00 -20.50 2.14
CA PHE A 53 24.83 -19.28 2.92
C PHE A 53 23.43 -19.22 3.55
N LYS A 54 23.37 -19.09 4.88
CA LYS A 54 22.12 -19.03 5.67
C LYS A 54 21.77 -17.63 6.19
N GLY A 55 22.53 -16.60 5.80
CA GLY A 55 22.39 -15.24 6.29
C GLY A 55 21.48 -14.33 5.45
N PRO A 56 21.29 -13.07 5.89
CA PRO A 56 20.59 -12.06 5.10
C PRO A 56 21.42 -11.64 3.89
N ILE A 57 20.83 -11.69 2.69
CA ILE A 57 21.47 -11.21 1.46
C ILE A 57 21.26 -9.69 1.37
N PRO A 58 22.33 -8.86 1.43
CA PRO A 58 22.21 -7.40 1.56
C PRO A 58 21.40 -6.75 0.43
N MET A 59 21.49 -7.28 -0.79
CA MET A 59 20.73 -6.78 -1.93
C MET A 59 19.22 -6.89 -1.71
N LEU A 60 18.77 -8.00 -1.12
CA LEU A 60 17.34 -8.20 -0.82
C LEU A 60 16.81 -7.17 0.18
N ASN A 61 17.64 -6.59 1.05
CA ASN A 61 17.17 -5.55 1.98
C ASN A 61 16.68 -4.29 1.24
N LYS A 62 17.19 -4.05 0.03
CA LYS A 62 16.81 -2.92 -0.81
C LYS A 62 15.72 -3.28 -1.81
N VAL A 63 15.89 -4.39 -2.54
CA VAL A 63 15.02 -4.77 -3.66
C VAL A 63 14.13 -5.97 -3.38
N GLY A 64 14.12 -6.50 -2.16
CA GLY A 64 13.40 -7.73 -1.82
C GLY A 64 11.89 -7.54 -1.73
N GLN A 65 11.16 -8.59 -2.09
CA GLN A 65 9.69 -8.60 -2.08
C GLN A 65 9.09 -8.23 -0.71
N TYR A 66 9.73 -8.64 0.38
CA TYR A 66 9.29 -8.38 1.76
C TYR A 66 9.27 -6.88 2.14
N ARG A 67 9.90 -6.02 1.34
CA ARG A 67 9.85 -4.57 1.50
C ARG A 67 8.51 -3.98 1.08
N ILE A 68 7.81 -4.64 0.16
CA ILE A 68 6.54 -4.20 -0.39
C ILE A 68 5.41 -4.54 0.57
N ARG A 69 4.55 -3.57 0.88
CA ARG A 69 3.36 -3.76 1.71
C ARG A 69 2.12 -3.28 0.99
N MET A 70 1.01 -3.98 1.17
CA MET A 70 -0.28 -3.46 0.70
C MET A 70 -0.68 -2.27 1.57
N ARG A 71 -0.83 -1.09 0.96
CA ARG A 71 -1.22 0.13 1.66
C ARG A 71 -2.58 0.66 1.20
N CYS A 72 -3.26 1.33 2.13
CA CYS A 72 -4.43 2.14 1.83
C CYS A 72 -4.02 3.30 0.90
N ILE A 73 -4.72 3.46 -0.24
CA ILE A 73 -4.48 4.55 -1.19
C ILE A 73 -4.75 5.94 -0.58
N SER A 74 -5.71 6.03 0.34
CA SER A 74 -6.10 7.30 0.99
C SER A 74 -5.31 7.56 2.29
N GLY A 75 -5.06 6.55 3.12
CA GLY A 75 -4.48 6.77 4.46
C GLY A 75 -3.07 6.21 4.68
N GLY A 76 -2.51 5.46 3.73
CA GLY A 76 -1.20 4.81 3.86
C GLY A 76 -1.08 3.74 4.95
N TYR A 77 -2.18 3.39 5.62
CA TYR A 77 -2.29 2.26 6.53
C TYR A 77 -1.85 0.97 5.83
N SER A 78 -1.23 0.04 6.57
CA SER A 78 -0.78 -1.25 6.02
C SER A 78 -1.50 -2.46 6.61
N ARG A 79 -2.51 -2.24 7.47
CA ARG A 79 -3.30 -3.29 8.12
C ARG A 79 -4.76 -3.14 7.72
N GLY A 80 -5.45 -4.27 7.54
CA GLY A 80 -6.88 -4.28 7.19
C GLY A 80 -7.17 -3.61 5.84
N ILE A 81 -6.30 -3.83 4.84
CA ILE A 81 -6.45 -3.26 3.50
C ILE A 81 -7.14 -4.28 2.61
N PHE A 82 -8.25 -3.88 2.00
CA PHE A 82 -8.97 -4.72 1.06
C PHE A 82 -8.21 -4.76 -0.26
N ARG A 83 -7.88 -5.97 -0.74
CA ARG A 83 -7.13 -6.16 -2.00
C ARG A 83 -7.86 -5.55 -3.19
N PHE A 84 -9.18 -5.65 -3.19
CA PHE A 84 -10.07 -5.22 -4.28
C PHE A 84 -9.96 -3.71 -4.53
N THR A 85 -10.03 -2.91 -3.46
CA THR A 85 -10.07 -1.43 -3.57
C THR A 85 -8.79 -0.73 -3.15
N ARG A 86 -7.84 -1.47 -2.57
CA ARG A 86 -6.64 -0.89 -1.92
C ARG A 86 -7.00 0.17 -0.88
N MET A 87 -8.14 0.03 -0.20
CA MET A 87 -8.59 0.92 0.85
C MET A 87 -8.65 0.22 2.20
N ALA A 88 -8.51 1.02 3.26
CA ALA A 88 -8.78 0.57 4.62
C ALA A 88 -10.29 0.38 4.82
N ARG A 89 -10.66 -0.34 5.88
CA ARG A 89 -12.05 -0.68 6.22
C ARG A 89 -13.04 0.49 6.11
N MET A 90 -12.71 1.65 6.66
CA MET A 90 -13.61 2.81 6.61
C MET A 90 -13.87 3.30 5.19
N GLY A 91 -12.82 3.48 4.38
CA GLY A 91 -12.97 3.89 2.98
C GLY A 91 -13.70 2.86 2.14
N MET A 92 -13.46 1.57 2.39
CA MET A 92 -14.20 0.49 1.74
C MET A 92 -15.69 0.55 2.07
N LEU A 93 -16.06 0.65 3.35
CA LEU A 93 -17.45 0.69 3.80
C LEU A 93 -18.19 1.91 3.23
N GLN A 94 -17.52 3.05 3.12
CA GLN A 94 -18.11 4.25 2.53
C GLN A 94 -18.44 4.05 1.05
N LEU A 95 -17.51 3.51 0.25
CA LEU A 95 -17.75 3.25 -1.17
C LEU A 95 -18.83 2.19 -1.43
N VAL A 96 -18.96 1.24 -0.50
CA VAL A 96 -20.06 0.27 -0.53
C VAL A 96 -21.39 0.96 -0.28
N ARG A 97 -21.47 1.84 0.73
CA ARG A 97 -22.67 2.62 1.05
C ARG A 97 -23.08 3.53 -0.11
N GLU A 98 -22.12 4.20 -0.72
CA GLU A 98 -22.35 5.09 -1.86
C GLU A 98 -22.61 4.32 -3.18
N GLY A 99 -22.45 2.99 -3.18
CA GLY A 99 -22.74 2.14 -4.33
C GLY A 99 -21.70 2.18 -5.45
N TRP A 100 -20.55 2.84 -5.25
CA TRP A 100 -19.52 3.02 -6.28
C TRP A 100 -18.93 1.70 -6.78
N LEU A 101 -18.94 0.67 -5.94
CA LEU A 101 -18.36 -0.63 -6.26
C LEU A 101 -19.32 -1.57 -6.99
N LYS A 102 -20.62 -1.24 -7.06
CA LYS A 102 -21.63 -2.09 -7.72
C LYS A 102 -21.30 -2.32 -9.20
N LYS A 103 -20.88 -1.27 -9.91
CA LYS A 103 -20.45 -1.35 -11.32
C LYS A 103 -19.21 -2.21 -11.56
N TYR A 104 -18.41 -2.45 -10.51
CA TYR A 104 -17.21 -3.28 -10.57
C TYR A 104 -17.44 -4.70 -10.04
N GLY A 105 -18.69 -5.12 -9.89
CA GLY A 105 -19.04 -6.49 -9.48
C GLY A 105 -18.91 -6.75 -7.97
N TYR A 106 -18.83 -5.71 -7.14
CA TYR A 106 -18.80 -5.92 -5.69
C TYR A 106 -20.13 -6.49 -5.19
N ARG A 107 -20.08 -7.69 -4.62
CA ARG A 107 -21.20 -8.35 -3.95
C ARG A 107 -20.94 -8.36 -2.44
N PRO A 108 -21.72 -7.64 -1.61
CA PRO A 108 -21.50 -7.57 -0.17
C PRO A 108 -21.41 -8.94 0.53
N ALA A 109 -22.14 -9.94 0.01
CA ALA A 109 -22.14 -11.31 0.54
C ALA A 109 -20.82 -12.07 0.36
N LEU A 110 -19.98 -11.71 -0.61
CA LEU A 110 -18.72 -12.40 -0.91
C LEU A 110 -17.51 -11.86 -0.11
N PHE A 111 -17.68 -10.75 0.61
CA PHE A 111 -16.59 -10.03 1.28
C PHE A 111 -16.86 -9.79 2.77
N ARG A 112 -17.70 -10.63 3.40
CA ARG A 112 -18.01 -10.60 4.83
C ARG A 112 -16.95 -11.32 5.66
#